data_AF-A0A959FED6-F1
#
_entry.id   AF-A0A959FED6-F1
#
_cell.length_a   1.000
_cell.length_b   1.000
_cell.length_c   1.000
_cell.angle_alpha   90.00
_cell.angle_beta   90.00
_cell.angle_gamma   90.00
#
_symmetry.space_group_name_H-M   'P 1'
#
loop_
_entity.id
_entity.type
_entity.pdbx_description
1 polymer ?
#
loop_
_entity_poly.entity_id
_entity_poly.type
_entity_poly.pdbx_seq_one_letter_code
_entity_poly.pdbx_strand_id
1 'polypeptide(L)'
;MYKTLTSCFFLVTLLCLLGCQTQEETPIDLTELTISDIHAAYADGRFNSQQLVQAYLDRIEQNDSLINAITTINPEALAIARALDEEYERTGVLRPLHGIPLLVKDNINTAGLPTTAGALALKDFVPEEDAFIIKKLVDAGAIVLAKTNMAEWAFSPRHTESSTAGTTHNPYNTDYVPAGSSGGTGAAMAANFATIGLGTDTGNSIRGPSSHCALVGFRTTLGLVSRSAIVPLYLRNDVVGPMCRTVEDATRVLDVIAGYDPD
;
A
#
# COMPACT_ATOMS: atom_id res chain seq x y z
N MET A 1 19.34 81.71 27.97
CA MET A 1 20.64 81.00 28.07
C MET A 1 20.65 80.34 29.44
N TYR A 2 20.62 79.02 29.66
CA TYR A 2 20.73 77.87 28.74
C TYR A 2 19.69 76.78 29.07
N LYS A 3 19.25 76.09 28.02
CA LYS A 3 18.60 74.77 28.01
C LYS A 3 19.63 73.64 28.24
N THR A 4 19.10 72.40 28.34
CA THR A 4 19.76 71.08 28.17
C THR A 4 20.41 70.48 29.44
N LEU A 5 20.34 69.16 29.73
CA LEU A 5 19.54 68.08 29.12
C LEU A 5 19.16 66.97 30.13
N THR A 6 18.11 66.21 29.84
CA THR A 6 17.75 64.93 30.49
C THR A 6 18.69 63.81 30.02
N SER A 7 19.05 62.86 30.90
CA SER A 7 19.64 61.58 30.49
C SER A 7 19.08 60.44 31.33
N CYS A 8 18.34 59.54 30.69
CA CYS A 8 17.83 58.30 31.28
C CYS A 8 18.03 57.21 30.24
N PHE A 9 19.11 56.43 30.37
CA PHE A 9 19.45 55.34 29.46
C PHE A 9 18.59 54.12 29.79
N PHE A 10 17.52 53.90 29.03
CA PHE A 10 16.82 52.62 29.01
C PHE A 10 17.39 51.75 27.88
N LEU A 11 18.21 50.78 28.25
CA LEU A 11 18.72 49.77 27.32
C LEU A 11 17.65 48.70 27.12
N VAL A 12 16.92 48.76 26.00
CA VAL A 12 15.94 47.72 25.63
C VAL A 12 16.66 46.63 24.85
N THR A 13 16.94 45.51 25.53
CA THR A 13 17.49 44.30 24.91
C THR A 13 16.40 43.59 24.11
N LEU A 14 16.46 43.69 22.78
CA LEU A 14 15.54 43.00 21.88
C LEU A 14 15.99 41.53 21.74
N LEU A 15 15.40 40.62 22.54
CA LEU A 15 15.55 39.18 22.30
C LEU A 15 14.71 38.79 21.07
N CYS A 16 15.37 38.51 19.95
CA CYS A 16 14.77 37.79 18.83
C CYS A 16 14.55 36.33 19.23
N LEU A 17 13.38 36.05 19.84
CA LEU A 17 12.86 34.69 19.98
C LEU A 17 12.44 34.18 18.59
N LEU A 18 13.41 33.67 17.84
CA LEU A 18 13.17 32.70 16.77
C LEU A 18 12.68 31.41 17.42
N GLY A 19 11.40 31.39 17.82
CA GLY A 19 10.73 30.17 18.18
C GLY A 19 10.68 29.29 16.95
N CYS A 20 11.30 28.11 17.01
CA CYS A 20 10.87 27.00 16.16
C CYS A 20 9.41 26.72 16.50
N GLN A 21 8.49 27.30 15.73
CA GLN A 21 7.15 26.75 15.64
C GLN A 21 7.32 25.36 15.05
N THR A 22 7.24 24.34 15.88
CA THR A 22 6.92 22.98 15.43
C THR A 22 5.58 23.10 14.73
N GLN A 23 5.62 23.15 13.40
CA GLN A 23 4.44 23.18 12.58
C GLN A 23 3.70 21.87 12.87
N GLU A 24 2.51 21.96 13.49
CA GLU A 24 1.67 20.79 13.70
C GLU A 24 1.26 20.28 12.31
N GLU A 25 1.96 19.26 11.83
CA GLU A 25 1.59 18.57 10.59
C GLU A 25 0.18 18.03 10.79
N THR A 26 -0.77 18.55 10.00
CA THR A 26 -2.13 18.05 10.03
C THR A 26 -2.10 16.63 9.50
N PRO A 27 -2.59 15.62 10.26
CA PRO A 27 -2.53 14.23 9.83
C PRO A 27 -3.18 14.06 8.45
N ILE A 28 -2.53 13.29 7.58
CA ILE A 28 -3.09 12.96 6.26
C ILE A 28 -4.35 12.14 6.47
N ASP A 29 -5.48 12.61 5.97
CA ASP A 29 -6.70 11.79 5.93
C ASP A 29 -6.56 10.74 4.82
N LEU A 30 -6.36 9.49 5.25
CA LEU A 30 -6.20 8.33 4.37
C LEU A 30 -7.56 7.76 3.90
N THR A 31 -8.67 8.29 4.43
CA THR A 31 -10.03 7.77 4.20
C THR A 31 -10.43 7.97 2.74
N GLU A 32 -10.63 6.89 2.00
CA GLU A 32 -11.02 6.88 0.58
C GLU A 32 -10.07 7.61 -0.38
N LEU A 33 -8.83 7.91 0.05
CA LEU A 33 -7.84 8.63 -0.75
C LEU A 33 -7.48 7.87 -2.03
N THR A 34 -7.62 8.52 -3.20
CA THR A 34 -7.38 7.93 -4.54
C THR A 34 -6.00 8.26 -5.09
N ILE A 35 -5.56 7.58 -6.16
CA ILE A 35 -4.31 7.90 -6.86
C ILE A 35 -4.33 9.35 -7.37
N SER A 36 -5.47 9.83 -7.86
CA SER A 36 -5.64 11.20 -8.35
C SER A 36 -5.45 12.24 -7.23
N ASP A 37 -6.02 12.00 -6.05
CA ASP A 37 -5.91 12.93 -4.91
C ASP A 37 -4.47 13.01 -4.39
N ILE A 38 -3.75 11.88 -4.39
CA ILE A 38 -2.35 11.76 -4.00
C ILE A 38 -1.44 12.48 -5.00
N HIS A 39 -1.61 12.24 -6.29
CA HIS A 39 -0.80 12.91 -7.32
C HIS A 39 -1.06 14.42 -7.34
N ALA A 40 -2.29 14.87 -7.11
CA ALA A 40 -2.59 16.27 -6.86
C ALA A 40 -1.91 16.78 -5.59
N ALA A 41 -1.87 16.01 -4.50
CA ALA A 41 -1.23 16.42 -3.25
C ALA A 41 0.29 16.61 -3.40
N TYR A 42 0.95 15.72 -4.15
CA TYR A 42 2.37 15.85 -4.48
C TYR A 42 2.64 17.06 -5.37
N ALA A 43 1.77 17.34 -6.35
CA ALA A 43 1.89 18.51 -7.23
C ALA A 43 1.65 19.84 -6.50
N ASP A 44 0.68 19.88 -5.57
CA ASP A 44 0.35 21.05 -4.74
C ASP A 44 1.32 21.25 -3.56
N GLY A 45 2.20 20.28 -3.27
CA GLY A 45 3.08 20.29 -2.10
C GLY A 45 2.34 20.12 -0.76
N ARG A 46 1.15 19.49 -0.75
CA ARG A 46 0.34 19.26 0.46
C ARG A 46 0.93 18.19 1.38
N PHE A 47 1.52 17.16 0.79
CA PHE A 47 2.36 16.15 1.43
C PHE A 47 3.21 15.46 0.35
N ASN A 48 4.20 14.65 0.74
CA ASN A 48 5.04 13.86 -0.17
C ASN A 48 4.82 12.34 0.00
N SER A 49 5.52 11.52 -0.79
CA SER A 49 5.38 10.06 -0.73
C SER A 49 5.86 9.48 0.59
N GLN A 50 6.96 10.01 1.16
CA GLN A 50 7.46 9.55 2.45
C GLN A 50 6.44 9.78 3.59
N GLN A 51 5.80 10.95 3.64
CA GLN A 51 4.75 11.26 4.60
C GLN A 51 3.51 10.36 4.40
N LEU A 52 3.11 10.10 3.15
CA LEU A 52 1.99 9.20 2.86
C LEU A 52 2.28 7.75 3.30
N VAL A 53 3.48 7.23 3.01
CA VAL A 53 3.90 5.89 3.44
C VAL A 53 3.93 5.81 4.97
N GLN A 54 4.48 6.81 5.67
CA GLN A 54 4.47 6.84 7.13
C GLN A 54 3.04 6.79 7.68
N ALA A 55 2.13 7.61 7.16
CA ALA A 55 0.74 7.63 7.62
C ALA A 55 0.04 6.27 7.45
N TYR A 56 0.27 5.55 6.34
CA TYR A 56 -0.26 4.19 6.17
C TYR A 56 0.39 3.17 7.12
N LEU A 57 1.69 3.26 7.39
CA LEU A 57 2.37 2.41 8.38
C LEU A 57 1.82 2.63 9.80
N ASP A 58 1.69 3.89 10.22
CA ASP A 58 1.10 4.26 11.52
C ASP A 58 -0.33 3.70 11.66
N ARG A 59 -1.12 3.77 10.57
CA ARG A 59 -2.48 3.23 10.54
C ARG A 59 -2.52 1.71 10.62
N ILE A 60 -1.59 1.00 9.96
CA ILE A 60 -1.46 -0.46 10.09
C ILE A 60 -1.12 -0.84 11.52
N GLU A 61 -0.11 -0.20 12.14
CA GLU A 61 0.31 -0.46 13.52
C GLU A 61 -0.86 -0.32 14.51
N GLN A 62 -1.65 0.75 14.36
CA GLN A 62 -2.78 1.04 15.24
C GLN A 62 -3.97 0.07 15.11
N ASN A 63 -4.20 -0.51 13.93
CA ASN A 63 -5.48 -1.16 13.60
C ASN A 63 -5.38 -2.64 13.20
N ASP A 64 -4.27 -3.10 12.62
CA ASP A 64 -4.20 -4.45 12.06
C ASP A 64 -4.22 -5.55 13.15
N SER A 65 -3.89 -5.22 14.40
CA SER A 65 -4.04 -6.17 15.53
C SER A 65 -5.49 -6.68 15.72
N LEU A 66 -6.50 -5.97 15.20
CA LEU A 66 -7.92 -6.38 15.23
C LEU A 66 -8.37 -7.11 13.96
N ILE A 67 -7.58 -7.06 12.88
CA ILE A 67 -7.98 -7.46 11.53
C ILE A 67 -7.10 -8.62 11.04
N ASN A 68 -5.81 -8.61 11.35
CA ASN A 68 -4.78 -9.58 11.00
C ASN A 68 -4.70 -9.82 9.48
N ALA A 69 -4.58 -8.72 8.75
CA ALA A 69 -4.56 -8.67 7.29
C ALA A 69 -3.14 -8.55 6.72
N ILE A 70 -2.15 -8.07 7.49
CA ILE A 70 -0.77 -7.88 7.03
C ILE A 70 0.12 -9.02 7.55
N THR A 71 0.93 -9.63 6.66
CA THR A 71 1.89 -10.68 7.03
C THR A 71 3.32 -10.17 7.16
N THR A 72 3.72 -9.17 6.37
CA THR A 72 5.07 -8.60 6.42
C THR A 72 5.08 -7.18 5.88
N ILE A 73 5.54 -6.22 6.68
CA ILE A 73 5.85 -4.85 6.23
C ILE A 73 7.15 -4.88 5.42
N ASN A 74 7.22 -4.11 4.34
CA ASN A 74 8.47 -3.88 3.62
C ASN A 74 9.35 -2.87 4.39
N PRO A 75 10.52 -3.25 4.93
CA PRO A 75 11.38 -2.35 5.69
C PRO A 75 11.93 -1.19 4.82
N GLU A 76 12.03 -1.38 3.50
CA GLU A 76 12.56 -0.40 2.56
C GLU A 76 11.51 0.63 2.09
N ALA A 77 10.22 0.47 2.44
CA ALA A 77 9.13 1.29 1.89
C ALA A 77 9.36 2.80 2.07
N LEU A 78 9.83 3.24 3.25
CA LEU A 78 10.15 4.65 3.54
C LEU A 78 11.40 5.15 2.81
N ALA A 79 12.36 4.27 2.51
CA ALA A 79 13.55 4.62 1.73
C ALA A 79 13.21 4.78 0.25
N ILE A 80 12.39 3.87 -0.29
CA ILE A 80 11.85 3.92 -1.66
C ILE A 80 11.00 5.20 -1.85
N ALA A 81 10.12 5.51 -0.89
CA ALA A 81 9.29 6.71 -0.93
C ALA A 81 10.13 8.00 -1.05
N ARG A 82 11.15 8.14 -0.20
CA ARG A 82 12.08 9.27 -0.23
C ARG A 82 12.83 9.37 -1.56
N ALA A 83 13.30 8.25 -2.11
CA ALA A 83 13.97 8.25 -3.41
C ALA A 83 13.04 8.68 -4.56
N LEU A 84 11.75 8.35 -4.49
CA LEU A 84 10.72 8.80 -5.44
C LEU A 84 10.39 10.30 -5.25
N ASP A 85 10.42 10.81 -4.03
CA ASP A 85 10.28 12.25 -3.74
C ASP A 85 11.48 13.05 -4.30
N GLU A 86 12.71 12.58 -4.07
CA GLU A 86 13.96 13.16 -4.62
C GLU A 86 13.99 13.11 -6.16
N GLU A 87 13.48 12.03 -6.77
CA GLU A 87 13.30 11.93 -8.23
C GLU A 87 12.29 12.96 -8.73
N TYR A 88 11.16 13.13 -8.03
CA TYR A 88 10.13 14.06 -8.42
C TYR A 88 10.60 15.53 -8.28
N GLU A 89 11.27 15.90 -7.19
CA GLU A 89 11.87 17.23 -7.02
C GLU A 89 12.85 17.57 -8.15
N ARG A 90 13.67 16.60 -8.57
CA ARG A 90 14.65 16.76 -9.66
C ARG A 90 14.04 16.83 -11.06
N THR A 91 12.89 16.16 -11.30
CA THR A 91 12.35 15.97 -12.65
C THR A 91 11.05 16.72 -12.93
N GLY A 92 10.24 16.99 -11.92
CA GLY A 92 8.86 17.47 -12.06
C GLY A 92 7.91 16.45 -12.72
N VAL A 93 8.28 15.16 -12.81
CA VAL A 93 7.50 14.13 -13.52
C VAL A 93 7.00 13.07 -12.54
N LEU A 94 5.69 12.91 -12.44
CA LEU A 94 5.07 11.76 -11.79
C LEU A 94 4.94 10.62 -12.81
N ARG A 95 5.41 9.43 -12.43
CA ARG A 95 5.10 8.15 -13.09
C ARG A 95 3.63 7.73 -12.86
N PRO A 96 3.06 6.78 -13.64
CA PRO A 96 1.63 6.43 -13.56
C PRO A 96 1.12 6.01 -12.17
N LEU A 97 1.98 5.43 -11.33
CA LEU A 97 1.70 5.06 -9.94
C LEU A 97 2.75 5.65 -8.99
N HIS A 98 3.33 6.80 -9.31
CA HIS A 98 4.41 7.42 -8.54
C HIS A 98 4.06 7.55 -7.06
N GLY A 99 4.88 6.96 -6.19
CA GLY A 99 4.73 7.08 -4.74
C GLY A 99 3.49 6.38 -4.16
N ILE A 100 2.75 5.61 -4.95
CA ILE A 100 1.48 4.99 -4.54
C ILE A 100 1.73 3.71 -3.73
N PRO A 101 1.28 3.63 -2.46
CA PRO A 101 1.45 2.43 -1.63
C PRO A 101 0.58 1.26 -2.10
N LEU A 102 1.21 0.10 -2.23
CA LEU A 102 0.67 -1.14 -2.78
C LEU A 102 0.73 -2.29 -1.77
N LEU A 103 -0.39 -2.99 -1.60
CA LEU A 103 -0.48 -4.25 -0.87
C LEU A 103 -0.45 -5.46 -1.82
N VAL A 104 0.36 -6.46 -1.48
CA VAL A 104 0.61 -7.63 -2.32
C VAL A 104 0.21 -8.91 -1.60
N LYS A 105 -0.69 -9.70 -2.16
CA LYS A 105 -1.03 -11.02 -1.61
C LYS A 105 0.21 -11.93 -1.48
N ASP A 106 0.30 -12.63 -0.37
CA ASP A 106 1.46 -13.45 0.04
C ASP A 106 1.81 -14.65 -0.88
N ASN A 107 1.04 -14.92 -1.95
CA ASN A 107 1.39 -15.92 -2.98
C ASN A 107 2.04 -15.34 -4.24
N ILE A 108 2.30 -14.04 -4.29
CA ILE A 108 2.97 -13.34 -5.40
C ILE A 108 4.42 -13.05 -4.99
N ASN A 109 5.43 -13.44 -5.77
CA ASN A 109 6.82 -13.14 -5.42
C ASN A 109 7.07 -11.62 -5.35
N THR A 110 7.86 -11.21 -4.37
CA THR A 110 8.37 -9.85 -4.23
C THR A 110 9.80 -9.92 -3.70
N ALA A 111 10.77 -9.35 -4.42
CA ALA A 111 12.18 -9.49 -4.11
C ALA A 111 12.48 -9.02 -2.68
N GLY A 112 13.19 -9.84 -1.91
CA GLY A 112 13.56 -9.51 -0.52
C GLY A 112 12.43 -9.59 0.52
N LEU A 113 11.17 -9.87 0.14
CA LEU A 113 10.05 -10.10 1.07
C LEU A 113 9.60 -11.56 1.03
N PRO A 114 9.28 -12.19 2.19
CA PRO A 114 8.72 -13.54 2.22
C PRO A 114 7.52 -13.70 1.29
N THR A 115 7.42 -14.89 0.68
CA THR A 115 6.27 -15.27 -0.15
C THR A 115 5.83 -16.66 0.28
N THR A 116 5.02 -16.72 1.34
CA THR A 116 4.73 -17.99 2.04
C THR A 116 3.51 -18.72 1.48
N ALA A 117 2.71 -18.08 0.62
CA ALA A 117 1.38 -18.54 0.21
C ALA A 117 0.45 -18.90 1.41
N GLY A 118 0.67 -18.25 2.56
CA GLY A 118 0.02 -18.56 3.83
C GLY A 118 0.44 -19.89 4.49
N ALA A 119 1.57 -20.50 4.06
CA ALA A 119 1.94 -21.87 4.40
C ALA A 119 3.28 -21.98 5.14
N LEU A 120 3.32 -22.70 6.28
CA LEU A 120 4.53 -22.94 7.06
C LEU A 120 5.65 -23.63 6.26
N ALA A 121 5.30 -24.38 5.22
CA ALA A 121 6.26 -25.02 4.32
C ALA A 121 7.10 -24.02 3.49
N LEU A 122 6.64 -22.78 3.35
CA LEU A 122 7.31 -21.69 2.63
C LEU A 122 7.63 -20.49 3.54
N LYS A 123 7.52 -20.64 4.87
CA LYS A 123 7.69 -19.53 5.83
C LYS A 123 9.05 -18.82 5.74
N ASP A 124 10.10 -19.55 5.32
CA ASP A 124 11.46 -19.05 5.18
C ASP A 124 11.83 -18.78 3.70
N PHE A 125 10.88 -18.85 2.76
CA PHE A 125 11.11 -18.58 1.35
C PHE A 125 11.04 -17.08 1.06
N VAL A 126 12.18 -16.51 0.70
CA VAL A 126 12.33 -15.14 0.19
C VAL A 126 12.84 -15.25 -1.26
N PRO A 127 12.11 -14.75 -2.27
CA PRO A 127 12.55 -14.79 -3.65
C PRO A 127 13.61 -13.72 -3.93
N GLU A 128 14.52 -14.04 -4.84
CA GLU A 128 15.56 -13.10 -5.31
C GLU A 128 15.01 -12.08 -6.33
N GLU A 129 13.90 -12.41 -7.00
CA GLU A 129 13.29 -11.61 -8.06
C GLU A 129 11.79 -11.35 -7.80
N ASP A 130 11.31 -10.20 -8.26
CA ASP A 130 9.90 -9.84 -8.27
C ASP A 130 9.11 -10.68 -9.28
N ALA A 131 7.83 -10.93 -9.00
CA ALA A 131 6.91 -11.35 -10.06
C ALA A 131 6.84 -10.28 -11.16
N PHE A 132 6.69 -10.69 -12.42
CA PHE A 132 6.66 -9.79 -13.59
C PHE A 132 5.70 -8.60 -13.42
N ILE A 133 4.53 -8.86 -12.82
CA ILE A 133 3.52 -7.84 -12.54
C ILE A 133 3.91 -6.87 -11.42
N ILE A 134 4.71 -7.31 -10.43
CA ILE A 134 5.26 -6.46 -9.37
C ILE A 134 6.35 -5.57 -9.95
N LYS A 135 7.26 -6.14 -10.76
CA LYS A 135 8.27 -5.36 -11.47
C LYS A 135 7.66 -4.20 -12.26
N LYS A 136 6.59 -4.46 -13.03
CA LYS A 136 5.89 -3.42 -13.79
C LYS A 136 5.26 -2.33 -12.92
N LEU A 137 4.75 -2.67 -11.74
CA LEU A 137 4.20 -1.71 -10.77
C LEU A 137 5.30 -0.84 -10.15
N VAL A 138 6.42 -1.44 -9.76
CA VAL A 138 7.60 -0.72 -9.23
C VAL A 138 8.22 0.18 -10.30
N ASP A 139 8.37 -0.31 -11.54
CA ASP A 139 8.85 0.50 -12.67
C ASP A 139 7.90 1.71 -12.91
N ALA A 140 6.58 1.52 -12.77
CA ALA A 140 5.56 2.59 -12.80
C ALA A 140 5.52 3.50 -11.55
N GLY A 141 6.39 3.26 -10.57
CA GLY A 141 6.59 4.10 -9.37
C GLY A 141 5.80 3.68 -8.13
N ALA A 142 5.08 2.56 -8.16
CA ALA A 142 4.36 2.06 -6.99
C ALA A 142 5.32 1.50 -5.92
N ILE A 143 4.96 1.64 -4.65
CA ILE A 143 5.76 1.19 -3.51
C ILE A 143 5.08 -0.04 -2.91
N VAL A 144 5.72 -1.22 -2.97
CA VAL A 144 5.23 -2.36 -2.19
C VAL A 144 5.37 -2.02 -0.71
N LEU A 145 4.25 -1.75 -0.05
CA LEU A 145 4.18 -1.39 1.36
C LEU A 145 4.25 -2.63 2.24
N ALA A 146 3.49 -3.67 1.89
CA ALA A 146 3.39 -4.88 2.68
C ALA A 146 2.84 -6.09 1.90
N LYS A 147 3.14 -7.28 2.43
CA LYS A 147 2.51 -8.55 2.09
C LYS A 147 1.22 -8.72 2.90
N THR A 148 0.16 -9.25 2.28
CA THR A 148 -1.14 -9.46 2.95
C THR A 148 -1.48 -10.93 3.12
N ASN A 149 -2.10 -11.25 4.26
CA ASN A 149 -2.59 -12.57 4.63
C ASN A 149 -3.59 -13.13 3.61
N MET A 150 -3.68 -14.46 3.56
CA MET A 150 -4.48 -15.18 2.57
C MET A 150 -4.90 -16.54 3.10
N ALA A 151 -5.94 -17.13 2.51
CA ALA A 151 -6.21 -18.53 2.80
C ALA A 151 -5.05 -19.39 2.27
N GLU A 152 -4.52 -20.26 3.10
CA GLU A 152 -3.37 -21.12 2.81
C GLU A 152 -3.49 -21.82 1.44
N TRP A 153 -2.41 -21.82 0.65
CA TRP A 153 -2.35 -22.33 -0.74
C TRP A 153 -3.42 -21.74 -1.68
N ALA A 154 -3.92 -20.55 -1.36
CA ALA A 154 -5.05 -19.89 -2.01
C ALA A 154 -6.36 -20.70 -2.00
N PHE A 155 -6.45 -21.76 -1.19
CA PHE A 155 -7.40 -22.88 -1.37
C PHE A 155 -8.83 -22.59 -0.91
N SER A 156 -9.02 -21.88 0.21
CA SER A 156 -10.36 -21.58 0.75
C SER A 156 -10.95 -20.31 0.13
N PRO A 157 -12.14 -20.37 -0.51
CA PRO A 157 -12.89 -19.18 -0.91
C PRO A 157 -13.80 -18.64 0.21
N ARG A 158 -13.89 -19.34 1.35
CA ARG A 158 -14.89 -19.07 2.42
C ARG A 158 -14.36 -18.17 3.54
N HIS A 159 -13.09 -18.27 3.86
CA HIS A 159 -12.41 -17.52 4.92
C HIS A 159 -10.95 -17.31 4.50
N THR A 160 -10.27 -16.41 5.18
CA THR A 160 -8.82 -16.25 5.09
C THR A 160 -8.21 -16.65 6.42
N GLU A 161 -7.46 -17.74 6.38
CA GLU A 161 -6.72 -18.33 7.49
C GLU A 161 -5.45 -18.96 6.89
N SER A 162 -4.30 -18.62 7.48
CA SER A 162 -2.98 -19.13 7.10
C SER A 162 -2.30 -19.84 8.27
N SER A 163 -1.43 -20.81 7.99
CA SER A 163 -0.61 -21.44 9.02
C SER A 163 0.56 -20.54 9.46
N THR A 164 0.88 -19.48 8.69
CA THR A 164 1.94 -18.50 9.00
C THR A 164 1.47 -17.28 9.80
N ALA A 165 0.22 -16.83 9.65
CA ALA A 165 -0.30 -15.65 10.36
C ALA A 165 -1.69 -15.84 11.02
N GLY A 166 -2.37 -16.96 10.79
CA GLY A 166 -3.71 -17.21 11.35
C GLY A 166 -4.83 -16.51 10.57
N THR A 167 -5.94 -16.24 11.25
CA THR A 167 -7.21 -15.79 10.64
C THR A 167 -7.27 -14.28 10.43
N THR A 168 -7.69 -13.85 9.23
CA THR A 168 -8.08 -12.45 8.98
C THR A 168 -9.57 -12.24 9.22
N HIS A 169 -9.91 -11.13 9.87
CA HIS A 169 -11.27 -10.71 10.20
C HIS A 169 -11.77 -9.62 9.23
N ASN A 170 -13.08 -9.45 9.11
CA ASN A 170 -13.66 -8.40 8.26
C ASN A 170 -13.69 -7.05 9.02
N PRO A 171 -13.15 -5.95 8.47
CA PRO A 171 -13.14 -4.65 9.16
C PRO A 171 -14.53 -4.04 9.41
N TYR A 172 -15.56 -4.44 8.66
CA TYR A 172 -16.94 -3.98 8.91
C TYR A 172 -17.59 -4.67 10.11
N ASN A 173 -17.14 -5.88 10.46
CA ASN A 173 -17.52 -6.61 11.66
C ASN A 173 -16.55 -7.78 11.89
N THR A 174 -15.78 -7.75 12.98
CA THR A 174 -14.73 -8.74 13.26
C THR A 174 -15.24 -10.16 13.52
N ASP A 175 -16.53 -10.34 13.81
CA ASP A 175 -17.16 -11.67 13.90
C ASP A 175 -17.38 -12.32 12.53
N TYR A 176 -17.15 -11.57 11.43
CA TYR A 176 -17.36 -11.99 10.05
C TYR A 176 -16.04 -12.19 9.31
N VAL A 177 -16.09 -13.03 8.29
CA VAL A 177 -14.94 -13.34 7.42
C VAL A 177 -14.85 -12.35 6.24
N PRO A 178 -13.64 -11.99 5.78
CA PRO A 178 -13.41 -11.22 4.55
C PRO A 178 -13.45 -12.13 3.30
N ALA A 179 -14.24 -13.21 3.35
CA ALA A 179 -14.14 -14.36 2.44
C ALA A 179 -12.70 -14.87 2.25
N GLY A 180 -12.42 -15.52 1.13
CA GLY A 180 -11.07 -15.93 0.74
C GLY A 180 -10.93 -16.10 -0.78
N SER A 181 -9.73 -16.36 -1.30
CA SER A 181 -8.48 -16.49 -0.56
C SER A 181 -7.65 -15.20 -0.44
N SER A 182 -8.02 -14.09 -1.10
CA SER A 182 -7.35 -12.78 -0.94
C SER A 182 -7.98 -11.91 0.17
N GLY A 183 -8.45 -12.53 1.25
CA GLY A 183 -9.17 -11.86 2.33
C GLY A 183 -8.32 -10.85 3.10
N GLY A 184 -7.01 -11.06 3.27
CA GLY A 184 -6.10 -10.05 3.84
C GLY A 184 -6.03 -8.81 2.96
N THR A 185 -5.87 -8.97 1.65
CA THR A 185 -5.92 -7.85 0.71
C THR A 185 -7.26 -7.10 0.77
N GLY A 186 -8.38 -7.83 0.84
CA GLY A 186 -9.71 -7.23 0.98
C GLY A 186 -9.90 -6.45 2.28
N ALA A 187 -9.55 -7.07 3.41
CA ALA A 187 -9.67 -6.47 4.73
C ALA A 187 -8.77 -5.24 4.89
N ALA A 188 -7.50 -5.33 4.50
CA ALA A 188 -6.55 -4.22 4.58
C ALA A 188 -6.97 -3.02 3.70
N MET A 189 -7.47 -3.27 2.50
CA MET A 189 -7.92 -2.19 1.60
C MET A 189 -9.17 -1.48 2.11
N ALA A 190 -10.14 -2.21 2.69
CA ALA A 190 -11.31 -1.63 3.34
C ALA A 190 -10.98 -0.94 4.68
N ALA A 191 -9.89 -1.36 5.35
CA ALA A 191 -9.35 -0.69 6.52
C ALA A 191 -8.50 0.56 6.17
N ASN A 192 -8.36 0.92 4.89
CA ASN A 192 -7.50 2.01 4.39
C ASN A 192 -6.01 1.84 4.77
N PHE A 193 -5.45 0.64 4.65
CA PHE A 193 -4.02 0.36 4.92
C PHE A 193 -3.07 0.63 3.75
N ALA A 194 -3.61 0.91 2.56
CA ALA A 194 -2.86 1.42 1.41
C ALA A 194 -3.81 2.07 0.40
N THR A 195 -3.26 2.54 -0.73
CA THR A 195 -4.05 3.09 -1.84
C THR A 195 -4.53 2.01 -2.80
N ILE A 196 -3.71 1.00 -3.10
CA ILE A 196 -4.03 -0.10 -4.03
C ILE A 196 -3.63 -1.47 -3.47
N GLY A 197 -4.31 -2.51 -3.92
CA GLY A 197 -4.01 -3.90 -3.55
C GLY A 197 -4.08 -4.86 -4.74
N LEU A 198 -3.36 -5.97 -4.63
CA LEU A 198 -3.38 -7.09 -5.59
C LEU A 198 -3.82 -8.39 -4.93
N GLY A 199 -4.80 -9.05 -5.56
CA GLY A 199 -5.23 -10.40 -5.21
C GLY A 199 -5.01 -11.41 -6.35
N THR A 200 -5.29 -12.67 -6.06
CA THR A 200 -5.30 -13.76 -7.04
C THR A 200 -6.65 -14.50 -7.02
N ASP A 201 -7.18 -14.85 -8.20
CA ASP A 201 -8.52 -15.46 -8.38
C ASP A 201 -8.44 -16.74 -9.22
N THR A 202 -8.74 -17.89 -8.60
CA THR A 202 -8.92 -19.19 -9.29
C THR A 202 -10.39 -19.51 -9.56
N GLY A 203 -11.28 -19.06 -8.67
CA GLY A 203 -12.72 -19.32 -8.75
C GLY A 203 -13.60 -18.24 -8.12
N ASN A 204 -13.15 -17.63 -7.03
CA ASN A 204 -13.78 -16.43 -6.45
C ASN A 204 -12.80 -15.52 -5.68
N SER A 205 -11.51 -15.81 -5.73
CA SER A 205 -10.58 -15.36 -4.67
C SER A 205 -10.18 -13.88 -4.73
N ILE A 206 -10.57 -13.12 -5.75
CA ILE A 206 -10.58 -11.63 -5.71
C ILE A 206 -11.99 -11.13 -5.41
N ARG A 207 -12.97 -11.55 -6.22
CA ARG A 207 -14.34 -11.01 -6.20
C ARG A 207 -15.09 -11.29 -4.90
N GLY A 208 -14.85 -12.44 -4.28
CA GLY A 208 -15.41 -12.81 -2.97
C GLY A 208 -14.98 -11.84 -1.88
N PRO A 209 -13.67 -11.71 -1.60
CA PRO A 209 -13.15 -10.70 -0.69
C PRO A 209 -13.58 -9.27 -1.02
N SER A 210 -13.50 -8.84 -2.28
CA SER A 210 -13.99 -7.52 -2.68
C SER A 210 -15.48 -7.31 -2.35
N SER A 211 -16.33 -8.30 -2.58
CA SER A 211 -17.75 -8.23 -2.22
C SER A 211 -18.01 -8.23 -0.70
N HIS A 212 -17.14 -8.85 0.11
CA HIS A 212 -17.29 -8.88 1.58
C HIS A 212 -16.71 -7.63 2.24
N CYS A 213 -15.78 -6.96 1.57
CA CYS A 213 -15.09 -5.76 2.07
C CYS A 213 -15.47 -4.50 1.27
N ALA A 214 -16.60 -4.52 0.54
CA ALA A 214 -17.14 -3.38 -0.22
C ALA A 214 -16.16 -2.69 -1.19
N LEU A 215 -15.27 -3.47 -1.83
CA LEU A 215 -14.26 -2.97 -2.78
C LEU A 215 -14.64 -3.21 -4.23
N VAL A 216 -13.99 -2.46 -5.12
CA VAL A 216 -13.85 -2.84 -6.52
C VAL A 216 -12.70 -3.84 -6.64
N GLY A 217 -13.01 -5.06 -7.07
CA GLY A 217 -11.99 -6.01 -7.49
C GLY A 217 -12.55 -6.98 -8.53
N PHE A 218 -11.79 -7.19 -9.59
CA PHE A 218 -12.23 -7.97 -10.73
C PHE A 218 -11.22 -9.02 -11.15
N ARG A 219 -11.76 -10.11 -11.68
CA ARG A 219 -11.02 -11.19 -12.30
C ARG A 219 -10.63 -10.74 -13.72
N THR A 220 -9.34 -10.69 -14.02
CA THR A 220 -8.83 -10.34 -15.36
C THR A 220 -9.10 -11.46 -16.37
N THR A 221 -9.06 -11.13 -17.66
CA THR A 221 -9.12 -12.12 -18.74
C THR A 221 -7.90 -13.05 -18.66
N LEU A 222 -8.12 -14.36 -18.77
CA LEU A 222 -7.02 -15.35 -18.79
C LEU A 222 -6.03 -15.00 -19.93
N GLY A 223 -4.76 -14.79 -19.58
CA GLY A 223 -3.69 -14.41 -20.50
C GLY A 223 -3.52 -12.90 -20.73
N LEU A 224 -4.33 -12.02 -20.14
CA LEU A 224 -4.14 -10.56 -20.20
C LEU A 224 -3.02 -10.05 -19.28
N VAL A 225 -2.82 -10.76 -18.17
CA VAL A 225 -1.87 -10.42 -17.10
C VAL A 225 -1.04 -11.66 -16.80
N SER A 226 0.27 -11.47 -16.65
CA SER A 226 1.20 -12.54 -16.29
C SER A 226 0.87 -13.20 -14.94
N ARG A 227 1.33 -14.44 -14.80
CA ARG A 227 1.25 -15.25 -13.58
C ARG A 227 2.61 -15.83 -13.20
N SER A 228 3.67 -15.38 -13.85
CA SER A 228 5.03 -15.85 -13.67
C SER A 228 5.54 -15.38 -12.30
N ALA A 229 6.22 -16.30 -11.59
CA ALA A 229 6.60 -16.15 -10.18
C ALA A 229 5.43 -15.87 -9.21
N ILE A 230 4.31 -16.55 -9.40
CA ILE A 230 3.17 -16.60 -8.45
C ILE A 230 2.93 -18.06 -8.06
N VAL A 231 2.86 -18.35 -6.77
CA VAL A 231 2.60 -19.70 -6.25
C VAL A 231 1.19 -20.14 -6.71
N PRO A 232 1.08 -21.18 -7.56
CA PRO A 232 -0.16 -21.51 -8.25
C PRO A 232 -1.10 -22.34 -7.38
N LEU A 233 -2.39 -22.32 -7.73
CA LEU A 233 -3.38 -23.27 -7.24
C LEU A 233 -3.90 -24.15 -8.38
N TYR A 234 -4.33 -23.53 -9.49
CA TYR A 234 -4.75 -24.22 -10.69
C TYR A 234 -4.51 -23.36 -11.94
N LEU A 235 -3.37 -23.57 -12.60
CA LEU A 235 -2.88 -22.79 -13.76
C LEU A 235 -3.84 -22.67 -14.97
N ARG A 236 -4.91 -23.47 -15.05
CA ARG A 236 -5.97 -23.28 -16.05
C ARG A 236 -6.88 -22.07 -15.73
N ASN A 237 -6.98 -21.73 -14.46
CA ASN A 237 -7.96 -20.80 -13.91
C ASN A 237 -7.34 -19.65 -13.10
N ASP A 238 -6.12 -19.79 -12.59
CA ASP A 238 -5.48 -18.70 -11.82
C ASP A 238 -5.34 -17.44 -12.68
N VAL A 239 -5.67 -16.28 -12.11
CA VAL A 239 -5.34 -14.94 -12.61
C VAL A 239 -4.97 -14.01 -11.46
N VAL A 240 -4.31 -12.90 -11.80
CA VAL A 240 -4.05 -11.76 -10.90
C VAL A 240 -5.04 -10.65 -11.21
N GLY A 241 -5.40 -9.83 -10.22
CA GLY A 241 -6.19 -8.64 -10.46
C GLY A 241 -6.17 -7.63 -9.31
N PRO A 242 -6.56 -6.38 -9.60
CA PRO A 242 -6.60 -5.30 -8.63
C PRO A 242 -7.73 -5.48 -7.62
N MET A 243 -7.51 -4.95 -6.43
CA MET A 243 -8.48 -4.79 -5.34
C MET A 243 -8.30 -3.37 -4.78
N CYS A 244 -9.21 -2.46 -5.11
CA CYS A 244 -9.14 -1.03 -4.81
C CYS A 244 -10.50 -0.51 -4.35
N ARG A 245 -10.56 0.70 -3.79
CA ARG A 245 -11.83 1.33 -3.36
C ARG A 245 -12.62 1.90 -4.54
N THR A 246 -11.93 2.41 -5.56
CA THR A 246 -12.57 2.98 -6.76
C THR A 246 -12.35 2.12 -8.01
N VAL A 247 -13.20 2.31 -9.03
CA VAL A 247 -13.04 1.71 -10.36
C VAL A 247 -11.84 2.32 -11.10
N GLU A 248 -11.61 3.62 -10.89
CA GLU A 248 -10.50 4.34 -11.52
C GLU A 248 -9.15 3.79 -11.05
N ASP A 249 -8.93 3.65 -9.75
CA ASP A 249 -7.66 3.11 -9.23
C ASP A 249 -7.44 1.66 -9.67
N ALA A 250 -8.51 0.83 -9.66
CA ALA A 250 -8.43 -0.54 -10.14
C ALA A 250 -8.08 -0.63 -11.64
N THR A 251 -8.59 0.29 -12.47
CA THR A 251 -8.26 0.33 -13.91
C THR A 251 -6.85 0.86 -14.16
N ARG A 252 -6.38 1.87 -13.42
CA ARG A 252 -4.98 2.33 -13.46
C ARG A 252 -3.98 1.21 -13.13
N VAL A 253 -4.29 0.38 -12.13
CA VAL A 253 -3.46 -0.81 -11.81
C VAL A 253 -3.51 -1.84 -12.94
N LEU A 254 -4.67 -2.08 -13.55
CA LEU A 254 -4.80 -2.99 -14.69
C LEU A 254 -3.95 -2.52 -15.89
N ASP A 255 -4.01 -1.24 -16.23
CA ASP A 255 -3.28 -0.65 -17.36
C ASP A 255 -1.76 -0.82 -17.21
N VAL A 256 -1.25 -0.77 -15.97
CA VAL A 256 0.16 -1.06 -15.69
C VAL A 256 0.47 -2.56 -15.81
N ILE A 257 -0.30 -3.46 -15.19
CA ILE A 257 0.06 -4.89 -15.15
C ILE A 257 -0.24 -5.65 -16.44
N ALA A 258 -1.24 -5.23 -17.23
CA ALA A 258 -1.64 -5.89 -18.47
C ALA A 258 -0.55 -5.86 -19.55
N GLY A 259 -0.43 -6.95 -20.32
CA GLY A 259 0.51 -7.05 -21.44
C GLY A 259 1.19 -8.41 -21.54
N TYR A 260 1.96 -8.58 -22.62
CA TYR A 260 2.74 -9.78 -22.89
C TYR A 260 3.90 -9.94 -21.90
N ASP A 261 4.11 -11.18 -21.47
CA ASP A 261 5.27 -11.66 -20.72
C ASP A 261 5.93 -12.75 -21.58
N PRO A 262 7.25 -12.71 -21.84
CA PRO A 262 7.94 -13.76 -22.58
C PRO A 262 8.05 -15.11 -21.84
N ASP A 263 7.88 -15.14 -20.51
CA ASP A 263 8.09 -16.31 -19.64
C ASP A 263 6.78 -16.97 -19.13
#